data_AF-A0A1U7GAE4-F1
#
_entry.id   AF-A0A1U7GAE4-F1
#
_cell.length_a   1.000
_cell.length_b   1.000
_cell.length_c   1.000
_cell.angle_alpha   90.00
_cell.angle_beta   90.00
_cell.angle_gamma   90.00
#
_symmetry.space_group_name_H-M   'P 1'
#
loop_
_entity.id
_entity.type
_entity.pdbx_description
1 polymer ?
#
loop_
_entity_poly.entity_id
_entity_poly.type
_entity_poly.pdbx_seq_one_letter_code
_entity_poly.pdbx_strand_id
1 'polypeptide(L)'
;MRIQGSRHLLDARRLGPPNPSVREHGGANASSNRARTPFDPSRSSAFEKHLAEAENQVARLEKVFELLGEKPKKKPCKAMHGLIAEGEETIKEDAEPEVKDAALIAAAQRVEHY
;
A
#
# COMPACT_ATOMS: atom_id res chain seq x y z
N MET A 1 11.31 11.18 -11.35
CA MET A 1 9.91 10.83 -10.96
C MET A 1 9.81 10.85 -9.44
N ARG A 2 8.64 11.11 -8.83
CA ARG A 2 8.46 10.81 -7.39
C ARG A 2 7.59 9.55 -7.30
N ILE A 3 8.13 8.50 -6.68
CA ILE A 3 7.40 7.27 -6.37
C ILE A 3 6.57 7.57 -5.13
N GLN A 4 5.40 8.20 -5.31
CA GLN A 4 4.52 8.53 -4.18
C GLN A 4 3.67 7.34 -3.74
N GLY A 5 3.39 6.38 -4.63
CA GLY A 5 2.48 5.26 -4.36
C GLY A 5 2.97 4.32 -3.26
N SER A 6 4.20 3.81 -3.32
CA SER A 6 4.65 2.79 -2.37
C SER A 6 4.94 3.35 -0.97
N ARG A 7 5.16 4.66 -0.82
CA ARG A 7 5.42 5.27 0.49
C ARG A 7 4.16 5.47 1.33
N HIS A 8 2.98 5.61 0.71
CA HIS A 8 1.71 5.73 1.43
C HIS A 8 1.17 4.38 1.92
N LEU A 9 1.39 3.30 1.18
CA LEU A 9 1.06 1.93 1.62
C LEU A 9 1.86 1.48 2.86
N LEU A 10 3.05 2.04 3.08
CA LEU A 10 3.93 1.69 4.21
C LEU A 10 3.61 2.44 5.52
N ASP A 11 2.76 3.48 5.49
CA ASP A 11 2.43 4.30 6.68
C ASP A 11 1.33 3.68 7.59
N ALA A 12 0.85 2.48 7.24
CA ALA A 12 -0.09 1.68 8.05
C ALA A 12 0.47 1.29 9.45
N ARG A 13 1.75 1.57 9.73
CA ARG A 13 2.35 1.41 11.07
C ARG A 13 1.89 2.48 12.08
N ARG A 14 1.20 3.56 11.67
CA ARG A 14 0.73 4.65 12.57
C ARG A 14 -0.68 4.50 13.12
N LEU A 15 -1.46 3.52 12.65
CA LEU A 15 -2.78 3.24 13.22
C LEU A 15 -2.59 2.33 14.44
N GLY A 16 -2.34 2.97 15.58
CA GLY A 16 -2.39 2.30 16.89
C GLY A 16 -3.77 1.65 17.14
N PRO A 17 -3.89 0.76 18.14
CA PRO A 17 -5.12 0.05 18.39
C PRO A 17 -6.31 1.02 18.59
N PRO A 18 -7.53 0.65 18.14
CA PRO A 18 -8.70 1.49 18.32
C PRO A 18 -8.93 1.78 19.81
N ASN A 19 -9.26 3.05 20.09
CA ASN A 19 -9.52 3.57 21.43
C ASN A 19 -10.66 2.78 22.12
N PRO A 20 -10.45 2.19 23.32
CA PRO A 20 -11.39 1.25 23.92
C PRO A 20 -12.67 1.87 24.53
N SER A 21 -13.06 3.09 24.15
CA SER A 21 -14.08 3.87 24.87
C SER A 21 -15.49 3.86 24.29
N VAL A 22 -15.88 2.88 23.49
CA VAL A 22 -17.30 2.67 23.11
C VAL A 22 -17.72 1.27 23.53
N ARG A 23 -18.29 1.19 24.74
CA ARG A 23 -18.88 -0.01 25.32
C ARG A 23 -20.42 0.13 25.27
N GLU A 24 -21.07 -1.03 25.26
CA GLU A 24 -22.49 -1.34 25.55
C GLU A 24 -23.37 -1.51 24.29
N HIS A 25 -24.12 -2.61 24.05
CA HIS A 25 -24.66 -3.68 24.90
C HIS A 25 -24.83 -5.02 24.12
N GLY A 26 -24.75 -6.17 24.81
CA GLY A 26 -25.45 -7.40 24.39
C GLY A 26 -24.66 -8.72 24.46
N GLY A 27 -24.87 -9.50 25.53
CA GLY A 27 -25.10 -10.95 25.47
C GLY A 27 -23.98 -11.94 25.11
N ALA A 28 -23.40 -12.56 26.15
CA ALA A 28 -23.04 -13.99 26.31
C ALA A 28 -22.15 -14.73 25.27
N ASN A 29 -21.03 -15.24 25.81
CA ASN A 29 -20.26 -16.44 25.42
C ASN A 29 -19.68 -16.52 23.99
N ALA A 30 -18.46 -16.00 23.83
CA ALA A 30 -17.50 -16.58 22.91
C ALA A 30 -16.10 -16.54 23.54
N SER A 31 -15.62 -17.74 23.84
CA SER A 31 -14.28 -18.07 24.33
C SER A 31 -13.21 -17.38 23.49
N SER A 32 -12.30 -16.67 24.17
CA SER A 32 -10.90 -16.47 23.78
C SER A 32 -10.61 -16.46 22.27
N ASN A 33 -11.04 -15.41 21.57
CA ASN A 33 -10.41 -15.07 20.30
C ASN A 33 -10.00 -13.61 20.31
N ARG A 34 -8.98 -13.28 21.13
CA ARG A 34 -8.08 -12.18 20.79
C ARG A 34 -7.27 -12.64 19.57
N ALA A 35 -7.92 -12.69 18.41
CA ALA A 35 -7.25 -12.77 17.14
C ALA A 35 -6.36 -11.52 17.05
N ARG A 36 -5.08 -11.71 17.33
CA ARG A 36 -4.06 -10.76 16.93
C ARG A 36 -4.23 -10.67 15.41
N THR A 37 -4.56 -9.50 14.91
CA THR A 37 -4.60 -9.22 13.47
C THR A 37 -3.29 -9.71 12.86
N PRO A 38 -3.28 -10.71 11.96
CA PRO A 38 -2.04 -11.13 11.34
C PRO A 38 -1.76 -10.12 10.22
N PHE A 39 -1.09 -9.02 10.56
CA PHE A 39 -0.41 -8.24 9.54
C PHE A 39 0.74 -9.13 9.04
N ASP A 40 0.58 -9.79 7.89
CA ASP A 40 1.58 -10.73 7.39
C ASP A 40 2.91 -9.98 7.14
N PRO A 41 3.99 -10.31 7.85
CA PRO A 41 5.28 -9.64 7.70
C PRO A 41 5.88 -9.84 6.30
N SER A 42 5.57 -10.94 5.62
CA SER A 42 6.06 -11.22 4.27
C SER A 42 5.52 -10.22 3.23
N ARG A 43 4.28 -9.77 3.39
CA ARG A 43 3.67 -8.75 2.52
C ARG A 43 4.35 -7.40 2.68
N SER A 44 4.61 -6.98 3.92
CA SER A 44 5.35 -5.74 4.18
C SER A 44 6.72 -5.78 3.50
N SER A 45 7.42 -6.92 3.62
CA SER A 45 8.69 -7.14 2.93
C SER A 45 8.57 -7.10 1.40
N ALA A 46 7.50 -7.63 0.83
CA ALA A 46 7.27 -7.59 -0.62
C ALA A 46 7.08 -6.15 -1.14
N PHE A 47 6.29 -5.31 -0.46
CA PHE A 47 6.13 -3.90 -0.81
C PHE A 47 7.42 -3.09 -0.65
N GLU A 48 8.19 -3.35 0.41
CA GLU A 48 9.49 -2.70 0.63
C GLU A 48 10.50 -3.08 -0.46
N LYS A 49 10.56 -4.37 -0.82
CA LYS A 49 11.39 -4.86 -1.92
C LYS A 49 10.99 -4.21 -3.24
N HIS A 50 9.70 -4.18 -3.54
CA HIS A 50 9.18 -3.60 -4.78
C HIS A 50 9.46 -2.08 -4.88
N LEU A 51 9.36 -1.35 -3.76
CA LEU A 51 9.77 0.05 -3.69
C LEU A 51 11.25 0.22 -4.07
N ALA A 52 12.14 -0.61 -3.50
CA ALA A 52 13.56 -0.57 -3.85
C ALA A 52 13.82 -0.90 -5.33
N GLU A 53 13.06 -1.83 -5.92
CA GLU A 53 13.12 -2.12 -7.36
C GLU A 53 12.67 -0.92 -8.20
N ALA A 54 11.56 -0.27 -7.83
CA ALA A 54 11.06 0.91 -8.51
C ALA A 54 12.03 2.10 -8.45
N GLU A 55 12.70 2.32 -7.31
CA GLU A 55 13.76 3.34 -7.18
C GLU A 55 14.93 3.07 -8.13
N ASN A 56 15.35 1.80 -8.24
CA ASN A 56 16.38 1.38 -9.20
C ASN A 56 15.93 1.57 -10.66
N GLN A 57 14.66 1.31 -10.97
CA GLN A 57 14.11 1.57 -12.31
C GLN A 57 14.13 3.06 -12.67
N VAL A 58 13.81 3.95 -11.71
CA VAL A 58 13.92 5.40 -11.92
C VAL A 58 15.37 5.80 -12.20
N ALA A 59 16.34 5.31 -11.43
CA ALA A 59 17.75 5.58 -11.67
C ALA A 59 18.22 5.09 -13.05
N ARG A 60 17.73 3.92 -13.50
CA ARG A 60 18.00 3.41 -14.85
C ARG A 60 17.44 4.33 -15.94
N LEU A 61 16.22 4.84 -15.77
CA LEU A 61 15.63 5.78 -16.73
C LEU A 61 16.42 7.09 -16.79
N GLU A 62 16.86 7.61 -15.64
CA GLU A 62 17.73 8.79 -15.59
C GLU A 62 19.03 8.56 -16.38
N LYS A 63 19.66 7.40 -16.21
CA LYS A 63 20.83 6.99 -17.01
C LYS A 63 20.55 6.95 -18.51
N VAL A 64 19.39 6.44 -18.92
CA VAL A 64 18.99 6.41 -20.33
C VAL A 64 18.84 7.82 -20.90
N PHE A 65 18.20 8.74 -20.16
CA PHE A 65 18.07 10.13 -20.59
C PHE A 65 19.43 10.84 -20.71
N GLU A 66 20.37 10.58 -19.79
CA GLU A 66 21.75 11.07 -19.90
C GLU A 66 22.43 10.60 -21.19
N LEU A 67 22.31 9.31 -21.51
CA LEU A 67 22.90 8.72 -22.71
C LEU A 67 22.29 9.29 -24.00
N LEU A 68 21.02 9.65 -23.97
CA LEU A 68 20.32 10.30 -25.09
C LEU A 68 20.60 11.81 -25.18
N GLY A 69 21.28 12.41 -24.19
CA GLY A 69 21.47 13.85 -24.12
C GLY A 69 20.17 14.63 -23.92
N GLU A 70 19.12 13.98 -23.44
CA GLU A 70 17.79 14.56 -23.25
C GLU A 70 17.48 14.79 -21.77
N LYS A 71 16.60 15.76 -21.48
CA LYS A 71 16.09 15.97 -20.12
C LYS A 71 14.75 15.23 -19.93
N PRO A 72 14.58 14.45 -18.85
CA PRO A 72 13.31 13.78 -18.59
C PRO A 72 12.20 14.81 -18.38
N LYS A 73 11.10 14.67 -19.15
CA LYS A 73 9.90 15.50 -18.99
C LYS A 73 8.97 14.87 -17.97
N LYS A 74 8.53 15.65 -16.98
CA LYS A 74 7.49 15.22 -16.04
C LYS A 74 6.14 15.44 -16.69
N LYS A 75 5.42 14.35 -16.97
CA LYS A 75 4.01 14.37 -17.34
C LYS A 75 3.22 13.62 -16.26
N PRO A 76 2.23 14.24 -15.59
CA PRO A 76 1.41 13.53 -14.63
C PRO A 76 0.61 12.44 -15.34
N CYS A 77 0.64 11.22 -14.80
CA CYS A 77 -0.14 10.10 -15.30
C CYS A 77 -1.43 10.00 -14.49
N LYS A 78 -2.54 10.47 -15.08
CA LYS A 78 -3.86 10.45 -14.43
C LYS A 78 -4.31 9.04 -14.04
N ALA A 79 -4.03 8.05 -14.91
CA ALA A 79 -4.38 6.65 -14.65
C ALA A 79 -3.61 6.10 -13.43
N MET A 80 -2.29 6.29 -13.38
CA MET A 80 -1.48 5.87 -12.24
C MET A 80 -1.92 6.55 -10.93
N HIS A 81 -2.25 7.85 -10.97
CA HIS A 81 -2.79 8.53 -9.79
C HIS A 81 -4.13 7.92 -9.32
N GLY A 82 -5.00 7.53 -10.25
CA GLY A 82 -6.24 6.83 -9.93
C GLY A 82 -5.99 5.50 -9.25
N LEU A 83 -5.11 4.67 -9.81
CA LEU A 83 -4.75 3.36 -9.24
C LEU A 83 -4.17 3.47 -7.81
N ILE A 84 -3.33 4.49 -7.58
CA ILE A 84 -2.78 4.76 -6.24
C ILE A 84 -3.90 5.19 -5.28
N ALA A 85 -4.77 6.12 -5.70
CA ALA A 85 -5.87 6.61 -4.86
C ALA A 85 -6.83 5.49 -4.44
N GLU A 86 -7.15 4.57 -5.35
CA GLU A 86 -7.97 3.40 -5.02
C GLU A 86 -7.30 2.47 -4.00
N GLY A 87 -5.97 2.29 -4.10
CA GLY A 87 -5.21 1.56 -3.08
C GLY A 87 -5.24 2.27 -1.71
N GLU A 88 -5.16 3.60 -1.69
CA GLU A 88 -5.26 4.40 -0.46
C GLU A 88 -6.67 4.36 0.17
N GLU A 89 -7.72 4.30 -0.65
CA GLU A 89 -9.09 4.09 -0.19
C GLU A 89 -9.26 2.69 0.42
N THR A 90 -8.70 1.67 -0.22
CA THR A 90 -8.69 0.28 0.29
C THR A 90 -8.08 0.17 1.69
N ILE A 91 -7.03 0.94 2.00
CA ILE A 91 -6.41 0.96 3.33
C ILE A 91 -7.38 1.49 4.41
N LYS A 92 -8.26 2.43 4.03
CA LYS A 92 -9.17 3.14 4.95
C LYS A 92 -10.51 2.43 5.13
N GLU A 93 -10.84 1.49 4.26
CA GLU A 93 -12.10 0.74 4.30
C GLU A 93 -12.23 -0.06 5.61
N ASP A 94 -13.44 -0.28 6.10
CA ASP A 94 -13.69 -1.13 7.26
C ASP A 94 -14.08 -2.54 6.77
N ALA A 95 -13.15 -3.48 6.92
CA ALA A 95 -13.23 -4.83 6.41
C ALA A 95 -12.31 -5.75 7.22
N GLU A 96 -12.60 -7.05 7.17
CA GLU A 96 -11.79 -8.08 7.82
C GLU A 96 -10.32 -8.02 7.32
N PRO A 97 -9.33 -8.27 8.20
CA PRO A 97 -7.91 -8.18 7.85
C PRO A 97 -7.52 -8.96 6.59
N GLU A 98 -8.03 -10.18 6.43
CA GLU A 98 -7.72 -11.05 5.28
C GLU A 98 -8.29 -10.48 3.97
N VAL A 99 -9.46 -9.85 4.04
CA VAL A 99 -10.10 -9.20 2.89
C VAL A 99 -9.31 -7.96 2.48
N LYS A 100 -8.88 -7.14 3.45
CA LYS A 100 -7.99 -6.00 3.21
C LYS A 100 -6.68 -6.42 2.58
N ASP A 101 -6.08 -7.50 3.07
CA ASP A 101 -4.84 -8.02 2.54
C ASP A 101 -4.97 -8.45 1.08
N ALA A 102 -6.01 -9.20 0.74
CA ALA A 102 -6.31 -9.57 -0.64
C ALA A 102 -6.57 -8.33 -1.53
N ALA A 103 -7.33 -7.35 -1.05
CA ALA A 103 -7.63 -6.13 -1.78
C ALA A 103 -6.38 -5.28 -2.06
N LEU A 104 -5.46 -5.17 -1.10
CA LEU A 104 -4.19 -4.46 -1.28
C LEU A 104 -3.26 -5.16 -2.27
N ILE A 105 -3.23 -6.50 -2.27
CA ILE A 105 -2.49 -7.27 -3.27
C ILE A 105 -3.08 -7.03 -4.67
N ALA A 106 -4.41 -7.06 -4.80
CA ALA A 106 -5.09 -6.78 -6.06
C ALA A 106 -4.83 -5.34 -6.55
N ALA A 107 -4.83 -4.35 -5.65
CA ALA A 107 -4.49 -2.96 -5.99
C ALA A 107 -3.04 -2.85 -6.50
N ALA A 108 -2.08 -3.51 -5.83
CA ALA A 108 -0.69 -3.55 -6.27
C ALA A 108 -0.54 -4.20 -7.65
N GLN A 109 -1.23 -5.32 -7.90
CA GLN A 109 -1.20 -6.00 -9.21
C GLN A 109 -1.73 -5.12 -10.34
N ARG A 110 -2.74 -4.29 -10.09
CA ARG A 110 -3.25 -3.35 -11.09
C ARG A 110 -2.25 -2.25 -11.42
N VAL A 111 -1.47 -1.80 -10.44
CA VAL A 111 -0.35 -0.88 -10.66
C VAL A 111 0.74 -1.55 -11.51
N GLU A 112 1.10 -2.80 -11.21
CA GLU A 112 2.12 -3.54 -11.97
C GLU A 112 1.69 -3.89 -13.39
N HIS A 113 0.40 -4.10 -13.61
CA HIS A 113 -0.13 -4.41 -14.92
C HIS A 113 -0.20 -3.18 -15.85
N TYR A 114 -0.23 -1.98 -15.29
CA TYR A 114 -0.35 -0.72 -16.00
C TYR A 114 1.01 -0.22 -16.52
#